data_AF-A0AAV6G4W0-F1
#
_entry.id   AF-A0AAV6G4W0-F1
#
_cell.length_a   1.000
_cell.length_b   1.000
_cell.length_c   1.000
_cell.angle_alpha   90.00
_cell.angle_beta   90.00
_cell.angle_gamma   90.00
#
_symmetry.space_group_name_H-M   'P 1'
#
loop_
_entity.id
_entity.type
_entity.pdbx_description
1 polymer ?
#
loop_
_entity_poly.entity_id
_entity_poly.type
_entity_poly.pdbx_seq_one_letter_code
_entity_poly.pdbx_strand_id
1 'polypeptide(L)'
;MAERTMSARMAKKPPSAGIGKLLPRPANRPVSAPLKEKPKMDIFAKEEEYKRLNAELEAKTAEIVRQAEEVMREQNEVLSKPISSHLDIDIDDEEDLRERISITPSERKTAAMSEKKKSALKPSKPLIVTKKRSQKKVSETVAEDVAIIEDYGDFSLVNTINNIEGKLNDGVVPEDLEENVMPSVGEEMGSEAQIRFLKAKLRVMQEELERLSFECNKKDDENIALSSKLKQTEEDRTRLQRTTNIQQNQIEKHRAMAEEANRRCDGLQQQVTSLQKEIDGLKRAEKQAANKYSATEVRLNRAVEEAEKYKMQLNKIQQTTKDAAHQEHQRIEALQAENKKLEKQKAELLVGFKKQLKLIDILKRQKMHFEAAKMLAFTEEEFMKALDWGKS
;
A
#
# COMPACT_ATOMS: atom_id res chain seq x y z
N MET A 1 34.44 41.93 -21.12
CA MET A 1 35.34 42.15 -19.97
C MET A 1 34.51 42.01 -18.71
N ALA A 2 35.14 41.48 -17.66
CA ALA A 2 34.53 40.87 -16.48
C ALA A 2 33.63 41.77 -15.65
N GLU A 3 32.65 41.18 -14.96
CA GLU A 3 32.51 41.36 -13.51
C GLU A 3 31.64 40.27 -12.86
N ARG A 4 32.23 39.63 -11.85
CA ARG A 4 31.63 38.71 -10.88
C ARG A 4 31.15 39.54 -9.69
N THR A 5 29.99 39.23 -9.12
CA THR A 5 29.81 39.29 -7.67
C THR A 5 28.74 38.29 -7.21
N MET A 6 29.07 37.58 -6.13
CA MET A 6 28.30 36.54 -5.47
C MET A 6 27.48 37.11 -4.30
N SER A 7 26.32 36.51 -4.01
CA SER A 7 25.57 36.70 -2.76
C SER A 7 24.49 35.60 -2.66
N ALA A 8 24.10 35.00 -1.54
CA ALA A 8 24.68 34.67 -0.24
C ALA A 8 23.72 33.61 0.37
N ARG A 9 24.25 32.58 1.04
CA ARG A 9 23.46 31.52 1.71
C ARG A 9 22.85 32.05 3.02
N MET A 10 21.59 31.68 3.30
CA MET A 10 20.95 31.86 4.62
C MET A 10 20.65 30.49 5.25
N ALA A 11 21.28 30.23 6.39
CA ALA A 11 20.96 29.16 7.33
C ALA A 11 20.71 29.79 8.70
N LYS A 12 19.57 29.48 9.34
CA LYS A 12 19.25 29.90 10.71
C LYS A 12 18.94 28.66 11.58
N LYS A 13 19.74 28.48 12.63
CA LYS A 13 19.42 27.72 13.86
C LYS A 13 19.09 28.74 14.97
N PRO A 14 18.26 28.39 15.97
CA PRO A 14 18.19 29.09 17.25
C PRO A 14 18.96 28.38 18.39
N PRO A 15 19.28 29.08 19.49
CA PRO A 15 20.20 28.61 20.54
C PRO A 15 19.49 28.03 21.80
N SER A 16 20.35 27.60 22.73
CA SER A 16 20.17 26.72 23.89
C SER A 16 19.83 27.39 25.24
N ALA A 17 19.63 26.51 26.24
CA ALA A 17 19.83 26.64 27.70
C ALA A 17 18.58 27.04 28.51
N GLY A 18 18.26 26.45 29.68
CA GLY A 18 18.90 25.43 30.49
C GLY A 18 18.39 25.52 31.95
N ILE A 19 18.61 24.45 32.72
CA ILE A 19 18.65 24.37 34.20
C ILE A 19 17.31 24.09 34.92
N GLY A 20 17.28 22.93 35.59
CA GLY A 20 16.20 22.48 36.47
C GLY A 20 16.37 22.88 37.94
N LYS A 21 15.42 22.42 38.78
CA LYS A 21 15.58 22.28 40.24
C LYS A 21 14.51 21.37 40.84
N LEU A 22 14.96 20.56 41.80
CA LEU A 22 14.26 19.56 42.60
C LEU A 22 13.40 20.19 43.71
N LEU A 23 12.25 19.54 43.99
CA LEU A 23 11.51 19.30 45.26
C LEU A 23 11.47 20.37 46.38
N PRO A 24 10.31 20.56 47.07
CA PRO A 24 9.99 19.67 48.19
C PRO A 24 8.50 19.30 48.41
N ARG A 25 8.33 18.16 49.09
CA ARG A 25 7.10 17.63 49.71
C ARG A 25 6.57 18.57 50.81
N PRO A 26 5.24 18.58 51.04
CA PRO A 26 4.74 18.71 52.41
C PRO A 26 3.80 17.55 52.78
N ALA A 27 3.95 17.09 54.01
CA ALA A 27 3.01 16.22 54.70
C ALA A 27 1.82 17.05 55.20
N ASN A 28 0.59 16.54 55.04
CA ASN A 28 -0.48 16.48 56.05
C ASN A 28 -1.80 16.09 55.37
N ARG A 29 -2.41 15.00 55.86
CA ARG A 29 -3.83 14.68 55.63
C ARG A 29 -4.70 15.67 56.43
N PRO A 30 -5.93 15.91 55.96
CA PRO A 30 -7.05 15.47 56.79
C PRO A 30 -8.09 14.66 56.00
N VAL A 31 -8.97 14.09 56.81
CA VAL A 31 -9.93 13.01 56.60
C VAL A 31 -11.17 13.44 55.80
N SER A 32 -11.71 12.48 55.03
CA SER A 32 -13.07 12.37 54.48
C SER A 32 -13.57 13.38 53.44
N ALA A 33 -13.67 12.91 52.18
CA ALA A 33 -14.64 13.40 51.20
C ALA A 33 -15.16 12.23 50.34
N PRO A 34 -16.43 12.23 49.90
CA PRO A 34 -17.06 11.09 49.24
C PRO A 34 -16.54 10.92 47.81
N LEU A 35 -16.37 9.69 47.38
CA LEU A 35 -16.07 9.33 45.99
C LEU A 35 -17.18 9.88 45.08
N LYS A 36 -16.86 10.93 44.31
CA LYS A 36 -17.65 11.38 43.17
C LYS A 36 -17.63 10.28 42.12
N GLU A 37 -18.78 9.64 41.89
CA GLU A 37 -19.02 8.88 40.66
C GLU A 37 -18.83 9.83 39.45
N LYS A 38 -17.87 9.48 38.58
CA LYS A 38 -17.67 10.05 37.24
C LYS A 38 -18.03 8.95 36.22
N PRO A 39 -18.48 9.31 35.00
CA PRO A 39 -19.90 9.31 34.65
C PRO A 39 -20.20 8.24 33.60
N LYS A 40 -21.15 7.35 33.86
CA LYS A 40 -21.66 6.42 32.83
C LYS A 40 -22.22 7.17 31.60
N MET A 41 -22.63 8.44 31.78
CA MET A 41 -23.11 9.33 30.72
C MET A 41 -22.07 9.62 29.61
N ASP A 42 -20.76 9.59 29.91
CA ASP A 42 -19.70 9.91 28.93
C ASP A 42 -19.40 8.74 27.98
N ILE A 43 -19.65 7.51 28.43
CA ILE A 43 -19.46 6.29 27.63
C ILE A 43 -20.57 6.15 26.59
N PHE A 44 -21.83 6.44 26.96
CA PHE A 44 -22.96 6.41 26.02
C PHE A 44 -22.84 7.49 24.94
N ALA A 45 -22.39 8.70 25.29
CA ALA A 45 -22.14 9.75 24.31
C ALA A 45 -21.05 9.33 23.30
N LYS A 46 -19.98 8.69 23.77
CA LYS A 46 -18.95 8.12 22.89
C LYS A 46 -19.48 7.00 22.01
N GLU A 47 -20.34 6.12 22.52
CA GLU A 47 -20.95 5.05 21.74
C GLU A 47 -21.84 5.60 20.61
N GLU A 48 -22.63 6.64 20.88
CA GLU A 48 -23.42 7.32 19.84
C GLU A 48 -22.55 8.01 18.79
N GLU A 49 -21.45 8.63 19.20
CA GLU A 49 -20.49 9.25 18.29
C GLU A 49 -19.82 8.20 17.39
N TYR A 50 -19.39 7.06 17.96
CA TYR A 50 -18.84 5.95 17.18
C TYR A 50 -19.85 5.34 16.22
N LYS A 51 -21.13 5.24 16.60
CA LYS A 51 -22.20 4.80 15.69
C LYS A 51 -22.39 5.76 14.53
N ARG A 52 -22.36 7.08 14.77
CA ARG A 52 -22.41 8.08 13.71
C ARG A 52 -21.20 8.00 12.79
N LEU A 53 -20.00 7.88 13.35
CA LEU A 53 -18.78 7.78 12.56
C LEU A 53 -18.76 6.50 11.71
N ASN A 54 -19.22 5.38 12.25
CA ASN A 54 -19.38 4.15 11.47
C ASN A 54 -20.41 4.29 10.35
N ALA A 55 -21.55 4.93 10.61
CA ALA A 55 -22.55 5.19 9.57
C ALA A 55 -22.00 6.11 8.45
N GLU A 56 -21.18 7.11 8.81
CA GLU A 56 -20.51 7.96 7.82
C GLU A 56 -19.45 7.19 7.02
N LEU A 57 -18.70 6.30 7.67
CA LEU A 57 -17.73 5.43 7.00
C LEU A 57 -18.45 4.46 6.03
N GLU A 58 -19.54 3.84 6.46
CA GLU A 58 -20.36 2.98 5.61
C GLU A 58 -20.94 3.75 4.42
N ALA A 59 -21.41 4.99 4.62
CA ALA A 59 -21.89 5.84 3.53
C ALA A 59 -20.76 6.20 2.54
N LYS A 60 -19.55 6.51 3.02
CA LYS A 60 -18.38 6.76 2.14
C LYS A 60 -17.95 5.50 1.40
N THR A 61 -18.00 4.34 2.05
CA THR A 61 -17.73 3.05 1.39
C THR A 61 -18.76 2.77 0.30
N ALA A 62 -20.06 2.99 0.58
CA ALA A 62 -21.12 2.83 -0.40
C ALA A 62 -20.94 3.77 -1.60
N GLU A 63 -20.52 5.03 -1.37
CA GLU A 63 -20.26 5.99 -2.45
C GLU A 63 -19.05 5.60 -3.31
N ILE A 64 -17.95 5.13 -2.70
CA ILE A 64 -16.79 4.63 -3.46
C ILE A 64 -17.18 3.40 -4.30
N VAL A 65 -17.97 2.49 -3.74
CA VAL A 65 -18.47 1.32 -4.48
C VAL A 65 -19.38 1.76 -5.63
N ARG A 66 -20.27 2.73 -5.42
CA ARG A 66 -21.12 3.30 -6.46
C ARG A 66 -20.31 3.90 -7.61
N GLN A 67 -19.25 4.66 -7.28
CA GLN A 67 -18.35 5.22 -8.29
C GLN A 67 -17.60 4.13 -9.06
N ALA A 68 -17.15 3.07 -8.38
CA ALA A 68 -16.51 1.93 -9.04
C ALA A 68 -17.50 1.20 -9.98
N GLU A 69 -18.74 0.99 -9.55
CA GLU A 69 -19.80 0.41 -10.38
C GLU A 69 -20.16 1.28 -11.59
N GLU A 70 -20.17 2.61 -11.43
CA GLU A 70 -20.41 3.57 -12.50
C GLU A 70 -19.30 3.51 -13.56
N VAL A 71 -18.02 3.53 -13.14
CA VAL A 71 -16.88 3.37 -14.06
C VAL A 71 -16.91 2.02 -14.78
N MET A 72 -17.23 0.92 -14.08
CA MET A 72 -17.38 -0.39 -14.71
C MET A 72 -18.54 -0.41 -15.72
N ARG A 73 -19.64 0.28 -15.42
CA ARG A 73 -20.80 0.37 -16.31
C ARG A 73 -20.48 1.19 -17.55
N GLU A 74 -19.80 2.32 -17.40
CA GLU A 74 -19.33 3.14 -18.52
C GLU A 74 -18.37 2.36 -19.43
N GLN A 75 -17.40 1.65 -18.84
CA GLN A 75 -16.51 0.78 -19.61
C GLN A 75 -17.28 -0.32 -20.33
N ASN A 76 -18.25 -0.95 -19.67
CA ASN A 76 -19.08 -1.98 -20.29
C ASN A 76 -20.02 -1.41 -21.37
N GLU A 77 -20.50 -0.18 -21.23
CA GLU A 77 -21.30 0.52 -22.24
C GLU A 77 -20.46 0.86 -23.48
N VAL A 78 -19.21 1.30 -23.30
CA VAL A 78 -18.26 1.53 -24.40
C VAL A 78 -17.93 0.23 -25.13
N LEU A 79 -17.81 -0.89 -24.40
CA LEU A 79 -17.55 -2.21 -24.99
C LEU A 79 -18.79 -2.86 -25.62
N SER A 80 -19.99 -2.54 -25.16
CA SER A 80 -21.26 -3.12 -25.65
C SER A 80 -21.92 -2.33 -26.78
N LYS A 81 -21.43 -1.12 -27.10
CA LYS A 81 -21.79 -0.42 -28.33
C LYS A 81 -21.20 -1.19 -29.52
N PRO A 82 -22.02 -1.83 -30.38
CA PRO A 82 -21.50 -2.45 -31.59
C PRO A 82 -20.86 -1.37 -32.46
N ILE A 83 -19.65 -1.64 -32.95
CA ILE A 83 -19.01 -0.82 -33.98
C ILE A 83 -19.97 -0.82 -35.17
N SER A 84 -20.66 0.29 -35.40
CA SER A 84 -21.61 0.48 -36.49
C SER A 84 -20.87 0.34 -37.83
N SER A 85 -20.83 -0.88 -38.34
CA SER A 85 -20.52 -1.19 -39.73
C SER A 85 -21.72 -0.79 -40.59
N HIS A 86 -21.84 0.50 -40.90
CA HIS A 86 -22.62 0.96 -42.05
C HIS A 86 -22.24 2.41 -42.37
N LEU A 87 -21.19 2.55 -43.17
CA LEU A 87 -21.04 3.68 -44.07
C LEU A 87 -21.04 3.04 -45.45
N ASP A 88 -22.22 3.01 -46.08
CA ASP A 88 -22.28 2.87 -47.53
C ASP A 88 -21.66 4.15 -48.09
N ILE A 89 -20.43 4.03 -48.54
CA ILE A 89 -19.83 5.00 -49.42
C ILE A 89 -19.82 4.31 -50.77
N ASP A 90 -20.75 4.72 -51.63
CA ASP A 90 -20.68 4.48 -53.08
C ASP A 90 -19.30 4.96 -53.56
N ILE A 91 -18.47 4.03 -54.03
CA ILE A 91 -17.21 4.31 -54.70
C ILE A 91 -17.18 3.43 -55.95
N ASP A 92 -17.81 3.91 -57.02
CA ASP A 92 -17.28 3.74 -58.36
C ASP A 92 -16.09 4.70 -58.47
N ASP A 93 -14.87 4.16 -58.36
CA ASP A 93 -13.78 4.44 -59.28
C ASP A 93 -12.50 3.72 -58.82
N GLU A 94 -11.93 3.02 -59.81
CA GLU A 94 -10.81 2.09 -59.80
C GLU A 94 -9.44 2.73 -59.51
N GLU A 95 -8.48 1.84 -59.19
CA GLU A 95 -7.02 2.06 -59.08
C GLU A 95 -6.46 2.77 -57.82
N ASP A 96 -6.14 1.99 -56.77
CA ASP A 96 -4.74 1.74 -56.40
C ASP A 96 -4.61 0.58 -55.38
N LEU A 97 -4.14 -0.58 -55.87
CA LEU A 97 -3.88 -1.77 -55.07
C LEU A 97 -2.44 -1.76 -54.57
N ARG A 98 -2.29 -2.17 -53.29
CA ARG A 98 -1.07 -2.57 -52.53
C ARG A 98 -0.57 -1.43 -51.65
N GLU A 99 -0.61 -1.53 -50.32
CA GLU A 99 0.16 -2.51 -49.57
C GLU A 99 -0.25 -2.46 -48.08
N ARG A 100 -1.11 -3.37 -47.60
CA ARG A 100 -1.30 -3.59 -46.15
C ARG A 100 -1.92 -4.95 -45.83
N ILE A 101 -1.12 -6.01 -45.79
CA ILE A 101 -1.44 -7.21 -45.01
C ILE A 101 -0.16 -7.74 -44.37
N SER A 102 -0.05 -7.60 -43.04
CA SER A 102 0.64 -8.55 -42.16
C SER A 102 0.29 -8.22 -40.70
N ILE A 103 -0.71 -8.92 -40.18
CA ILE A 103 -0.93 -9.15 -38.76
C ILE A 103 -0.58 -10.62 -38.51
N THR A 104 0.28 -10.88 -37.53
CA THR A 104 0.36 -12.20 -36.88
C THR A 104 0.34 -12.01 -35.36
N PRO A 105 -0.64 -12.58 -34.65
CA PRO A 105 -0.63 -12.70 -33.20
C PRO A 105 0.04 -14.02 -32.76
N SER A 106 0.83 -13.99 -31.69
CA SER A 106 1.48 -15.19 -31.11
C SER A 106 0.63 -15.76 -29.99
N GLU A 107 0.19 -17.00 -30.19
CA GLU A 107 -0.68 -17.79 -29.32
C GLU A 107 0.06 -18.32 -28.07
N ARG A 108 -0.58 -18.16 -26.89
CA ARG A 108 -0.26 -18.95 -25.69
C ARG A 108 -1.04 -20.26 -25.74
N LYS A 109 -0.33 -21.38 -25.74
CA LYS A 109 -0.90 -22.73 -25.64
C LYS A 109 -1.25 -23.07 -24.19
N THR A 110 -2.52 -23.42 -23.98
CA THR A 110 -3.02 -24.21 -22.87
C THR A 110 -2.70 -25.69 -23.09
N ALA A 111 -2.26 -26.41 -22.06
CA ALA A 111 -2.26 -27.87 -22.04
C ALA A 111 -2.74 -28.35 -20.66
N ALA A 112 -3.93 -28.95 -20.66
CA ALA A 112 -4.43 -29.80 -19.60
C ALA A 112 -4.06 -31.25 -19.94
N MET A 113 -3.59 -32.03 -18.97
CA MET A 113 -3.72 -33.49 -19.02
C MET A 113 -3.88 -34.07 -17.62
N SER A 114 -4.60 -35.18 -17.60
CA SER A 114 -5.50 -35.69 -16.58
C SER A 114 -4.89 -36.64 -15.54
N GLU A 115 -5.66 -36.82 -14.48
CA GLU A 115 -5.55 -37.74 -13.34
C GLU A 115 -5.17 -39.20 -13.66
N LYS A 116 -4.51 -39.86 -12.67
CA LYS A 116 -4.87 -41.21 -12.21
C LYS A 116 -4.39 -41.47 -10.77
N LYS A 117 -5.34 -41.94 -9.95
CA LYS A 117 -5.25 -42.35 -8.53
C LYS A 117 -4.50 -43.68 -8.34
N LYS A 118 -3.93 -43.92 -7.15
CA LYS A 118 -4.39 -44.92 -6.14
C LYS A 118 -3.35 -45.22 -5.03
N SER A 119 -3.83 -45.17 -3.76
CA SER A 119 -3.63 -46.08 -2.60
C SER A 119 -2.20 -46.51 -2.18
N ALA A 120 -1.81 -46.72 -0.91
CA ALA A 120 -2.54 -47.27 0.25
C ALA A 120 -1.76 -47.03 1.57
N LEU A 121 -2.44 -47.32 2.68
CA LEU A 121 -2.06 -47.18 4.09
C LEU A 121 -1.31 -48.40 4.69
N LYS A 122 -0.32 -48.12 5.58
CA LYS A 122 0.06 -48.80 6.87
C LYS A 122 0.54 -50.29 6.81
N PRO A 123 1.09 -50.96 7.88
CA PRO A 123 1.28 -50.60 9.32
C PRO A 123 2.60 -51.05 10.05
N SER A 124 2.73 -50.64 11.34
CA SER A 124 3.24 -51.34 12.56
C SER A 124 4.74 -51.75 12.81
N LYS A 125 5.36 -51.10 13.83
CA LYS A 125 6.03 -51.54 15.12
C LYS A 125 6.70 -52.95 15.24
N PRO A 126 7.50 -53.28 16.31
CA PRO A 126 8.47 -52.54 17.18
C PRO A 126 9.77 -53.36 17.53
N LEU A 127 10.55 -52.90 18.54
CA LEU A 127 11.68 -53.50 19.34
C LEU A 127 13.06 -52.86 19.06
N ILE A 128 14.06 -52.73 19.95
CA ILE A 128 14.24 -52.75 21.43
C ILE A 128 15.64 -52.10 21.68
N VAL A 129 15.75 -51.30 22.75
CA VAL A 129 16.91 -51.08 23.67
C VAL A 129 18.34 -51.16 23.12
N THR A 130 19.07 -50.03 23.22
CA THR A 130 20.37 -49.99 23.94
C THR A 130 20.57 -48.64 24.62
N LYS A 131 20.80 -48.68 25.93
CA LYS A 131 21.25 -47.59 26.80
C LYS A 131 22.53 -46.93 26.25
N LYS A 132 22.65 -45.60 26.39
CA LYS A 132 23.84 -44.98 26.96
C LYS A 132 23.56 -43.56 27.48
N ARG A 133 24.21 -43.34 28.61
CA ARG A 133 24.15 -42.29 29.63
C ARG A 133 25.00 -41.08 29.20
N SER A 134 24.49 -39.86 29.34
CA SER A 134 25.31 -38.68 29.68
C SER A 134 24.47 -37.42 29.99
N GLN A 135 24.52 -37.07 31.27
CA GLN A 135 24.39 -35.78 31.96
C GLN A 135 23.92 -34.54 31.17
N LYS A 136 22.79 -34.01 31.62
CA LYS A 136 22.27 -32.67 31.31
C LYS A 136 22.77 -31.70 32.38
N LYS A 137 23.49 -30.65 31.95
CA LYS A 137 23.85 -29.47 32.75
C LYS A 137 22.93 -28.34 32.25
N VAL A 138 22.11 -27.76 33.11
CA VAL A 138 21.35 -26.55 32.81
C VAL A 138 21.54 -25.58 33.97
N SER A 139 22.11 -24.43 33.65
CA SER A 139 22.20 -23.24 34.49
C SER A 139 20.91 -22.41 34.37
N GLU A 140 20.17 -22.36 35.47
CA GLU A 140 19.71 -21.17 36.17
C GLU A 140 19.50 -19.86 35.38
N THR A 141 18.25 -19.37 35.38
CA THR A 141 17.93 -17.94 35.64
C THR A 141 16.52 -17.79 36.25
N VAL A 142 16.51 -17.47 37.55
CA VAL A 142 15.76 -16.40 38.24
C VAL A 142 14.21 -16.40 38.29
N ALA A 143 13.76 -16.44 39.55
CA ALA A 143 12.54 -15.92 40.19
C ALA A 143 11.24 -16.73 40.11
N GLU A 144 10.88 -17.39 41.21
CA GLU A 144 9.77 -16.87 42.03
C GLU A 144 9.81 -17.40 43.48
N ASP A 145 9.53 -16.46 44.35
CA ASP A 145 9.66 -16.43 45.80
C ASP A 145 8.52 -17.25 46.44
N VAL A 146 8.81 -18.46 46.88
CA VAL A 146 7.97 -19.20 47.83
C VAL A 146 8.90 -19.77 48.88
N ALA A 147 8.81 -19.26 50.10
CA ALA A 147 9.49 -19.81 51.26
C ALA A 147 9.04 -21.27 51.45
N ILE A 148 9.82 -22.20 50.91
CA ILE A 148 9.82 -23.58 51.37
C ILE A 148 10.53 -23.52 52.73
N ILE A 149 9.76 -23.72 53.79
CA ILE A 149 10.29 -23.89 55.14
C ILE A 149 11.21 -25.12 55.09
N GLU A 150 12.52 -24.90 55.08
CA GLU A 150 13.60 -25.90 55.04
C GLU A 150 13.78 -26.64 56.38
N ASP A 151 12.70 -27.09 57.04
CA ASP A 151 12.84 -27.78 58.33
C ASP A 151 11.84 -28.93 58.54
N TYR A 152 11.77 -29.84 57.57
CA TYR A 152 11.11 -31.15 57.76
C TYR A 152 11.95 -32.32 57.24
N GLY A 153 13.28 -32.14 57.19
CA GLY A 153 14.21 -33.24 56.88
C GLY A 153 14.35 -34.27 58.00
N ASP A 154 13.92 -33.95 59.23
CA ASP A 154 14.24 -34.75 60.41
C ASP A 154 13.03 -35.46 61.06
N PHE A 155 11.86 -35.44 60.41
CA PHE A 155 10.69 -36.23 60.85
C PHE A 155 10.46 -37.41 59.91
N SER A 156 11.38 -38.38 59.95
CA SER A 156 11.15 -39.67 59.31
C SER A 156 10.14 -40.46 60.14
N LEU A 157 8.93 -40.61 59.60
CA LEU A 157 7.86 -41.44 60.17
C LEU A 157 8.36 -42.86 60.50
N VAL A 158 9.32 -43.36 59.73
CA VAL A 158 9.99 -44.66 59.93
C VAL A 158 10.80 -44.68 61.23
N ASN A 159 11.50 -43.60 61.57
CA ASN A 159 12.23 -43.50 62.83
C ASN A 159 11.30 -43.38 64.03
N THR A 160 10.17 -42.68 63.88
CA THR A 160 9.14 -42.59 64.92
C THR A 160 8.47 -43.94 65.16
N ILE A 161 8.15 -44.70 64.10
CA ILE A 161 7.57 -46.04 64.19
C ILE A 161 8.58 -47.02 64.83
N ASN A 162 9.84 -47.02 64.40
CA ASN A 162 10.89 -47.85 65.02
C ASN A 162 11.12 -47.54 66.50
N ASN A 163 10.98 -46.27 66.92
CA ASN A 163 11.13 -45.87 68.32
C ASN A 163 9.91 -46.28 69.17
N ILE A 164 8.71 -46.32 68.59
CA ILE A 164 7.49 -46.81 69.26
C ILE A 164 7.53 -48.33 69.35
N GLU A 165 7.89 -49.03 68.27
CA GLU A 165 8.05 -50.49 68.25
C GLU A 165 9.18 -50.93 69.20
N GLY A 166 10.28 -50.18 69.27
CA GLY A 166 11.35 -50.41 70.24
C GLY A 166 10.89 -50.29 71.69
N LYS A 167 10.07 -49.27 72.00
CA LYS A 167 9.50 -49.06 73.34
C LYS A 167 8.40 -50.05 73.71
N LEU A 168 7.75 -50.69 72.74
CA LEU A 168 6.75 -51.73 72.99
C LEU A 168 7.37 -53.11 73.20
N ASN A 169 8.54 -53.35 72.58
CA ASN A 169 9.27 -54.61 72.66
C ASN A 169 10.22 -54.68 73.87
N ASP A 170 10.69 -53.52 74.35
CA ASP A 170 11.39 -53.37 75.62
C ASP A 170 10.31 -53.20 76.70
N GLY A 171 9.93 -54.31 77.34
CA GLY A 171 8.82 -54.41 78.30
C GLY A 171 9.01 -53.58 79.58
N VAL A 172 9.08 -52.27 79.45
CA VAL A 172 8.97 -51.30 80.54
C VAL A 172 7.49 -51.22 80.88
N VAL A 173 7.04 -52.23 81.61
CA VAL A 173 5.94 -52.09 82.54
C VAL A 173 6.27 -50.87 83.41
N PRO A 174 5.43 -49.84 83.48
CA PRO A 174 5.55 -48.86 84.55
C PRO A 174 5.45 -49.63 85.86
N GLU A 175 6.59 -49.80 86.49
CA GLU A 175 6.78 -50.39 87.81
C GLU A 175 6.25 -49.38 88.84
N ASP A 176 4.93 -49.20 88.83
CA ASP A 176 4.16 -48.34 89.74
C ASP A 176 2.90 -49.08 90.23
N LEU A 177 2.99 -50.42 90.27
CA LEU A 177 1.96 -51.32 90.79
C LEU A 177 2.37 -51.95 92.12
N GLU A 178 3.03 -51.20 93.00
CA GLU A 178 3.15 -51.58 94.42
C GLU A 178 3.07 -50.37 95.36
N GLU A 179 1.96 -49.62 95.30
CA GLU A 179 1.54 -48.80 96.46
C GLU A 179 0.01 -48.70 96.59
N ASN A 180 -0.66 -49.85 96.61
CA ASN A 180 -1.96 -49.98 97.27
C ASN A 180 -1.82 -50.69 98.63
N VAL A 181 -0.71 -50.43 99.32
CA VAL A 181 -0.64 -50.66 100.77
C VAL A 181 -1.41 -49.52 101.40
N MET A 182 -2.59 -49.84 101.93
CA MET A 182 -3.29 -48.97 102.86
C MET A 182 -2.26 -48.57 103.94
N PRO A 183 -1.94 -47.27 104.16
CA PRO A 183 -1.07 -46.92 105.27
C PRO A 183 -1.73 -47.50 106.52
N SER A 184 -0.97 -48.27 107.27
CA SER A 184 -1.32 -49.02 108.48
C SER A 184 -1.75 -48.11 109.66
N VAL A 185 -2.54 -47.08 109.37
CA VAL A 185 -3.21 -46.18 110.33
C VAL A 185 -4.63 -46.69 110.61
N GLY A 186 -4.95 -47.92 110.16
CA GLY A 186 -6.23 -48.58 110.39
C GLY A 186 -6.30 -49.41 111.68
N GLU A 187 -5.17 -49.80 112.27
CA GLU A 187 -5.16 -50.74 113.40
C GLU A 187 -5.18 -50.05 114.78
N GLU A 188 -4.83 -48.75 114.87
CA GLU A 188 -4.89 -47.97 116.13
C GLU A 188 -6.12 -47.05 116.26
N MET A 189 -6.99 -46.99 115.23
CA MET A 189 -8.18 -46.15 115.22
C MET A 189 -9.43 -46.97 115.54
N GLY A 190 -10.28 -46.52 116.48
CA GLY A 190 -11.58 -47.17 116.73
C GLY A 190 -12.44 -47.25 115.46
N SER A 191 -13.24 -48.29 115.31
CA SER A 191 -14.02 -48.59 114.09
C SER A 191 -14.84 -47.41 113.55
N GLU A 192 -15.35 -46.54 114.43
CA GLU A 192 -16.07 -45.32 114.05
C GLU A 192 -15.18 -44.29 113.33
N ALA A 193 -13.92 -44.14 113.76
CA ALA A 193 -12.97 -43.22 113.16
C ALA A 193 -12.45 -43.73 111.81
N GLN A 194 -12.28 -45.05 111.68
CA GLN A 194 -11.95 -45.71 110.42
C GLN A 194 -13.06 -45.55 109.36
N ILE A 195 -14.34 -45.64 109.78
CA ILE A 195 -15.50 -45.36 108.92
C ILE A 195 -15.54 -43.89 108.48
N ARG A 196 -15.21 -42.93 109.36
CA ARG A 196 -15.12 -41.51 109.00
C ARG A 196 -14.01 -41.24 107.98
N PHE A 197 -12.83 -41.85 108.16
CA PHE A 197 -11.71 -41.75 107.22
C PHE A 197 -12.07 -42.32 105.84
N LEU A 198 -12.65 -43.53 105.78
CA LEU A 198 -13.07 -44.14 104.52
C LEU A 198 -14.15 -43.32 103.82
N LYS A 199 -15.12 -42.75 104.56
CA LYS A 199 -16.11 -41.82 103.99
C LYS A 199 -15.48 -40.54 103.44
N ALA A 200 -14.48 -39.99 104.12
CA ALA A 200 -13.74 -38.82 103.64
C ALA A 200 -12.94 -39.13 102.37
N LYS A 201 -12.22 -40.27 102.33
CA LYS A 201 -11.50 -40.72 101.12
C LYS A 201 -12.46 -40.99 99.96
N LEU A 202 -13.59 -41.63 100.22
CA LEU A 202 -14.62 -41.88 99.20
C LEU A 202 -15.18 -40.56 98.66
N ARG A 203 -15.43 -39.56 99.52
CA ARG A 203 -15.86 -38.22 99.09
C ARG A 203 -14.79 -37.52 98.25
N VAL A 204 -13.51 -37.54 98.65
CA VAL A 204 -12.41 -36.98 97.86
C VAL A 204 -12.30 -37.68 96.50
N MET A 205 -12.37 -39.01 96.46
CA MET A 205 -12.37 -39.76 95.20
C MET A 205 -13.61 -39.45 94.33
N GLN A 206 -14.77 -39.23 94.94
CA GLN A 206 -15.99 -38.82 94.24
C GLN A 206 -15.83 -37.43 93.61
N GLU A 207 -15.29 -36.46 94.37
CA GLU A 207 -15.00 -35.11 93.90
C GLU A 207 -13.92 -35.12 92.79
N GLU A 208 -12.89 -35.96 92.89
CA GLU A 208 -11.89 -36.15 91.83
C GLU A 208 -12.49 -36.77 90.56
N LEU A 209 -13.38 -37.76 90.70
CA LEU A 209 -14.10 -38.36 89.57
C LEU A 209 -15.01 -37.33 88.88
N GLU A 210 -15.76 -36.55 89.65
CA GLU A 210 -16.60 -35.46 89.13
C GLU A 210 -15.75 -34.37 88.45
N ARG A 211 -14.59 -34.01 89.03
CA ARG A 211 -13.63 -33.07 88.43
C ARG A 211 -13.08 -33.60 87.10
N LEU A 212 -12.62 -34.86 87.07
CA LEU A 212 -12.14 -35.50 85.83
C LEU A 212 -13.25 -35.58 84.79
N SER A 213 -14.48 -35.92 85.20
CA SER A 213 -15.63 -35.99 84.31
C SER A 213 -15.93 -34.62 83.69
N PHE A 214 -15.94 -33.55 84.49
CA PHE A 214 -16.10 -32.19 83.99
C PHE A 214 -14.97 -31.79 83.02
N GLU A 215 -13.73 -32.15 83.33
CA GLU A 215 -12.58 -31.85 82.47
C GLU A 215 -12.63 -32.64 81.15
N CYS A 216 -13.05 -33.91 81.18
CA CYS A 216 -13.33 -34.72 79.99
C CYS A 216 -14.43 -34.07 79.13
N ASN A 217 -15.57 -33.71 79.72
CA ASN A 217 -16.66 -33.07 78.98
C ASN A 217 -16.20 -31.75 78.34
N LYS A 218 -15.43 -30.93 79.06
CA LYS A 218 -14.85 -29.69 78.53
C LYS A 218 -13.90 -29.97 77.36
N LYS A 219 -13.06 -31.01 77.47
CA LYS A 219 -12.16 -31.43 76.39
C LYS A 219 -12.93 -31.94 75.19
N ASP A 220 -14.03 -32.66 75.39
CA ASP A 220 -14.92 -33.11 74.31
C ASP A 220 -15.57 -31.93 73.59
N ASP A 221 -16.07 -30.92 74.32
CA ASP A 221 -16.60 -29.69 73.75
C ASP A 221 -15.54 -28.92 72.93
N GLU A 222 -14.32 -28.78 73.49
CA GLU A 222 -13.18 -28.19 72.79
C GLU A 222 -12.82 -28.97 71.52
N ASN A 223 -12.87 -30.30 71.57
CA ASN A 223 -12.54 -31.18 70.44
C ASN A 223 -13.61 -31.09 69.34
N ILE A 224 -14.89 -31.03 69.71
CA ILE A 224 -15.99 -30.78 68.77
C ILE A 224 -15.81 -29.42 68.08
N ALA A 225 -15.47 -28.37 68.85
CA ALA A 225 -15.24 -27.04 68.30
C ALA A 225 -14.03 -27.00 67.35
N LEU A 226 -12.92 -27.64 67.72
CA LEU A 226 -11.72 -27.75 66.88
C LEU A 226 -11.99 -28.54 65.60
N SER A 227 -12.72 -29.66 65.71
CA SER A 227 -13.12 -30.50 64.57
C SER A 227 -14.01 -29.71 63.59
N SER A 228 -14.98 -28.96 64.10
CA SER A 228 -15.80 -28.08 63.27
C SER A 228 -14.98 -27.00 62.56
N LYS A 229 -13.98 -26.41 63.25
CA LYS A 229 -13.09 -25.41 62.66
C LYS A 229 -12.16 -26.00 61.60
N LEU A 230 -11.68 -27.22 61.82
CA LEU A 230 -10.85 -27.96 60.87
C LEU A 230 -11.64 -28.25 59.59
N LYS A 231 -12.89 -28.75 59.73
CA LYS A 231 -13.80 -28.97 58.60
C LYS A 231 -14.08 -27.69 57.82
N GLN A 232 -14.40 -26.58 58.49
CA GLN A 232 -14.61 -25.28 57.85
C GLN A 232 -13.37 -24.82 57.05
N THR A 233 -12.18 -25.00 57.63
CA THR A 233 -10.91 -24.63 56.98
C THR A 233 -10.61 -25.51 55.77
N GLU A 234 -10.91 -26.81 55.83
CA GLU A 234 -10.80 -27.71 54.67
C GLU A 234 -11.78 -27.34 53.55
N GLU A 235 -13.03 -27.04 53.89
CA GLU A 235 -14.02 -26.57 52.92
C GLU A 235 -13.56 -25.27 52.24
N ASP A 236 -13.06 -24.31 53.02
CA ASP A 236 -12.49 -23.06 52.48
C ASP A 236 -11.24 -23.30 51.64
N ARG A 237 -10.35 -24.22 52.03
CA ARG A 237 -9.18 -24.63 51.23
C ARG A 237 -9.61 -25.19 49.87
N THR A 238 -10.60 -26.09 49.84
CA THR A 238 -11.08 -26.67 48.57
C THR A 238 -11.76 -25.62 47.68
N ARG A 239 -12.52 -24.69 48.27
CA ARG A 239 -13.16 -23.58 47.55
C ARG A 239 -12.13 -22.61 46.96
N LEU A 240 -11.12 -22.22 47.74
CA LEU A 240 -10.02 -21.39 47.27
C LEU A 240 -9.24 -22.10 46.16
N GLN A 241 -8.93 -23.38 46.33
CA GLN A 241 -8.23 -24.17 45.30
C GLN A 241 -9.01 -24.24 43.99
N ARG A 242 -10.34 -24.39 44.02
CA ARG A 242 -11.18 -24.30 42.81
C ARG A 242 -11.12 -22.91 42.18
N THR A 243 -11.17 -21.86 42.99
CA THR A 243 -11.12 -20.47 42.50
C THR A 243 -9.77 -20.16 41.86
N THR A 244 -8.67 -20.56 42.48
CA THR A 244 -7.32 -20.44 41.93
C THR A 244 -7.19 -21.16 40.60
N ASN A 245 -7.70 -22.40 40.48
CA ASN A 245 -7.67 -23.14 39.22
C ASN A 245 -8.48 -22.43 38.11
N ILE A 246 -9.64 -21.86 38.44
CA ILE A 246 -10.44 -21.08 37.47
C ILE A 246 -9.70 -19.83 37.02
N GLN A 247 -9.12 -19.07 37.97
CA GLN A 247 -8.35 -17.86 37.66
C GLN A 247 -7.10 -18.18 36.84
N GLN A 248 -6.39 -19.27 37.16
CA GLN A 248 -5.25 -19.74 36.39
C GLN A 248 -5.62 -20.03 34.93
N ASN A 249 -6.71 -20.77 34.70
CA ASN A 249 -7.22 -21.03 33.35
C ASN A 249 -7.63 -19.74 32.61
N GLN A 250 -8.20 -18.76 33.32
CA GLN A 250 -8.53 -17.46 32.73
C GLN A 250 -7.27 -16.67 32.33
N ILE A 251 -6.24 -16.65 33.18
CA ILE A 251 -4.96 -15.99 32.89
C ILE A 251 -4.32 -16.61 31.64
N GLU A 252 -4.30 -17.94 31.54
CA GLU A 252 -3.77 -18.65 30.37
C GLU A 252 -4.56 -18.33 29.10
N LYS A 253 -5.89 -18.26 29.18
CA LYS A 253 -6.74 -17.84 28.05
C LYS A 253 -6.44 -16.41 27.61
N HIS A 254 -6.35 -15.47 28.55
CA HIS A 254 -6.02 -14.07 28.23
C HIS A 254 -4.61 -13.93 27.67
N ARG A 255 -3.64 -14.69 28.19
CA ARG A 255 -2.28 -14.76 27.67
C ARG A 255 -2.27 -15.25 26.22
N ALA A 256 -2.98 -16.35 25.92
CA ALA A 256 -3.09 -16.88 24.56
C ALA A 256 -3.73 -15.87 23.58
N MET A 257 -4.80 -15.19 23.99
CA MET A 257 -5.43 -14.14 23.16
C MET A 257 -4.49 -12.95 22.92
N ALA A 258 -3.71 -12.55 23.92
CA ALA A 258 -2.73 -11.47 23.78
C ALA A 258 -1.58 -11.86 22.83
N GLU A 259 -1.07 -13.09 22.94
CA GLU A 259 -0.05 -13.61 22.02
C GLU A 259 -0.56 -13.68 20.58
N GLU A 260 -1.81 -14.11 20.37
CA GLU A 260 -2.42 -14.15 19.04
C GLU A 260 -2.61 -12.74 18.47
N ALA A 261 -3.07 -11.79 19.27
CA ALA A 261 -3.18 -10.38 18.88
C ALA A 261 -1.80 -9.80 18.50
N ASN A 262 -0.76 -10.08 19.28
CA ASN A 262 0.61 -9.66 18.97
C ASN A 262 1.10 -10.26 17.64
N ARG A 263 0.87 -11.56 17.39
CA ARG A 263 1.21 -12.20 16.10
C ARG A 263 0.48 -11.55 14.93
N ARG A 264 -0.80 -11.17 15.09
CA ARG A 264 -1.54 -10.44 14.06
C ARG A 264 -0.97 -9.04 13.84
N CYS A 265 -0.65 -8.31 14.90
CA CYS A 265 0.00 -7.00 14.81
C CYS A 265 1.34 -7.08 14.08
N ASP A 266 2.19 -8.06 14.41
CA ASP A 266 3.47 -8.28 13.73
C ASP A 266 3.27 -8.61 12.24
N GLY A 267 2.28 -9.44 11.92
CA GLY A 267 1.93 -9.76 10.54
C GLY A 267 1.46 -8.53 9.74
N LEU A 268 0.60 -7.70 10.34
CA LEU A 268 0.15 -6.44 9.74
C LEU A 268 1.31 -5.45 9.59
N GLN A 269 2.19 -5.34 10.58
CA GLN A 269 3.37 -4.48 10.53
C GLN A 269 4.31 -4.88 9.38
N GLN A 270 4.49 -6.18 9.15
CA GLN A 270 5.26 -6.69 8.00
C GLN A 270 4.59 -6.33 6.67
N GLN A 271 3.28 -6.48 6.55
CA GLN A 271 2.53 -6.09 5.35
C GLN A 271 2.64 -4.59 5.06
N VAL A 272 2.46 -3.73 6.07
CA VAL A 272 2.64 -2.28 5.95
C VAL A 272 4.04 -1.95 5.47
N THR A 273 5.06 -2.60 6.03
CA THR A 273 6.46 -2.39 5.62
C THR A 273 6.70 -2.86 4.18
N SER A 274 6.07 -3.96 3.75
CA SER A 274 6.16 -4.47 2.39
C SER A 274 5.49 -3.53 1.38
N LEU A 275 4.26 -3.10 1.66
CA LEU A 275 3.51 -2.16 0.84
C LEU A 275 4.23 -0.81 0.74
N GLN A 276 4.82 -0.32 1.83
CA GLN A 276 5.61 0.91 1.80
C GLN A 276 6.81 0.80 0.84
N LYS A 277 7.52 -0.34 0.84
CA LYS A 277 8.62 -0.59 -0.09
C LYS A 277 8.15 -0.66 -1.54
N GLU A 278 6.98 -1.24 -1.79
CA GLU A 278 6.35 -1.31 -3.12
C GLU A 278 5.95 0.09 -3.62
N ILE A 279 5.33 0.92 -2.78
CA ILE A 279 5.01 2.32 -3.07
C ILE A 279 6.27 3.11 -3.44
N ASP A 280 7.33 2.95 -2.66
CA ASP A 280 8.61 3.62 -2.96
C ASP A 280 9.24 3.09 -4.26
N GLY A 281 9.05 1.80 -4.57
CA GLY A 281 9.39 1.19 -5.85
C GLY A 281 8.66 1.82 -7.03
N LEU A 282 7.33 1.89 -6.93
CA LEU A 282 6.45 2.46 -7.94
C LEU A 282 6.75 3.95 -8.17
N LYS A 283 6.96 4.74 -7.10
CA LYS A 283 7.36 6.16 -7.23
C LYS A 283 8.68 6.35 -7.98
N ARG A 284 9.67 5.46 -7.75
CA ARG A 284 10.93 5.50 -8.50
C ARG A 284 10.72 5.14 -9.97
N ALA A 285 9.89 4.14 -10.25
CA ALA A 285 9.57 3.73 -11.61
C ALA A 285 8.80 4.83 -12.37
N GLU A 286 7.82 5.46 -11.73
CA GLU A 286 7.06 6.61 -12.25
C GLU A 286 8.00 7.77 -12.60
N LYS A 287 8.91 8.15 -11.70
CA LYS A 287 9.88 9.23 -11.98
C LYS A 287 10.80 8.90 -13.16
N GLN A 288 11.24 7.64 -13.28
CA GLN A 288 12.02 7.20 -14.44
C GLN A 288 11.18 7.23 -15.73
N ALA A 289 9.92 6.80 -15.69
CA ALA A 289 9.00 6.84 -16.82
C ALA A 289 8.70 8.28 -17.24
N ALA A 290 8.44 9.19 -16.30
CA ALA A 290 8.23 10.61 -16.56
C ALA A 290 9.45 11.26 -17.21
N ASN A 291 10.67 10.95 -16.74
CA ASN A 291 11.90 11.43 -17.38
C ASN A 291 12.07 10.89 -18.80
N LYS A 292 11.76 9.61 -19.04
CA LYS A 292 11.79 9.00 -20.38
C LYS A 292 10.76 9.66 -21.30
N TYR A 293 9.54 9.85 -20.80
CA TYR A 293 8.46 10.53 -21.51
C TYR A 293 8.85 11.96 -21.89
N SER A 294 9.37 12.74 -20.94
CA SER A 294 9.86 14.10 -21.19
C SER A 294 10.96 14.13 -22.26
N ALA A 295 11.89 13.18 -22.24
CA ALA A 295 12.94 13.08 -23.25
C ALA A 295 12.38 12.73 -24.65
N THR A 296 11.38 11.85 -24.74
CA THR A 296 10.73 11.52 -26.01
C THR A 296 9.87 12.67 -26.51
N GLU A 297 9.18 13.37 -25.63
CA GLU A 297 8.35 14.56 -25.93
C GLU A 297 9.21 15.67 -26.56
N VAL A 298 10.39 15.96 -25.99
CA VAL A 298 11.31 16.96 -26.55
C VAL A 298 11.80 16.56 -27.96
N ARG A 299 12.11 15.29 -28.18
CA ARG A 299 12.51 14.80 -29.52
C ARG A 299 11.36 14.88 -30.52
N LEU A 300 10.15 14.55 -30.08
CA LEU A 300 8.95 14.64 -30.90
C LEU A 300 8.68 16.08 -31.30
N ASN A 301 8.69 17.01 -30.35
CA ASN A 301 8.47 18.44 -30.62
C ASN A 301 9.51 19.00 -31.59
N ARG A 302 10.79 18.63 -31.43
CA ARG A 302 11.82 18.99 -32.41
C ARG A 302 11.55 18.43 -33.81
N ALA A 303 11.14 17.17 -33.91
CA ALA A 303 10.81 16.56 -35.20
C ALA A 303 9.59 17.25 -35.86
N VAL A 304 8.60 17.65 -35.05
CA VAL A 304 7.43 18.41 -35.50
C VAL A 304 7.84 19.80 -36.01
N GLU A 305 8.65 20.55 -35.25
CA GLU A 305 9.18 21.85 -35.68
C GLU A 305 9.98 21.75 -36.99
N GLU A 306 10.82 20.72 -37.13
CA GLU A 306 11.57 20.45 -38.36
C GLU A 306 10.63 20.12 -39.54
N ALA A 307 9.59 19.30 -39.33
CA ALA A 307 8.58 18.99 -40.34
C ALA A 307 7.78 20.23 -40.78
N GLU A 308 7.37 21.08 -39.83
CA GLU A 308 6.69 22.34 -40.11
C GLU A 308 7.58 23.30 -40.90
N LYS A 309 8.87 23.37 -40.56
CA LYS A 309 9.86 24.15 -41.32
C LYS A 309 9.98 23.68 -42.77
N TYR A 310 10.06 22.36 -43.01
CA TYR A 310 10.11 21.83 -44.38
C TYR A 310 8.81 22.09 -45.14
N LYS A 311 7.65 21.95 -44.50
CA LYS A 311 6.35 22.28 -45.09
C LYS A 311 6.27 23.76 -45.50
N MET A 312 6.73 24.68 -44.65
CA MET A 312 6.79 26.10 -44.98
C MET A 312 7.75 26.39 -46.15
N GLN A 313 8.92 25.75 -46.19
CA GLN A 313 9.85 25.90 -47.30
C GLN A 313 9.27 25.37 -48.62
N LEU A 314 8.60 24.22 -48.58
CA LEU A 314 7.93 23.65 -49.75
C LEU A 314 6.85 24.59 -50.28
N ASN A 315 5.98 25.11 -49.41
CA ASN A 315 4.95 26.06 -49.79
C ASN A 315 5.55 27.34 -50.39
N LYS A 316 6.64 27.84 -49.82
CA LYS A 316 7.36 29.00 -50.37
C LYS A 316 7.90 28.72 -51.76
N ILE A 317 8.55 27.57 -51.98
CA ILE A 317 9.09 27.17 -53.29
C ILE A 317 7.96 27.01 -54.31
N GLN A 318 6.85 26.37 -53.92
CA GLN A 318 5.68 26.20 -54.77
C GLN A 318 5.10 27.56 -55.18
N GLN A 319 4.97 28.50 -54.25
CA GLN A 319 4.47 29.84 -54.54
C GLN A 319 5.44 30.59 -55.47
N THR A 320 6.74 30.60 -55.17
CA THR A 320 7.72 31.27 -56.04
C THR A 320 7.78 30.66 -57.44
N THR A 321 7.56 29.34 -57.56
CA THR A 321 7.52 28.66 -58.86
C THR A 321 6.28 29.06 -59.64
N LYS A 322 5.11 29.11 -58.99
CA LYS A 322 3.86 29.60 -59.61
C LYS A 322 3.99 31.06 -60.07
N ASP A 323 4.56 31.92 -59.23
CA ASP A 323 4.75 33.33 -59.55
C ASP A 323 5.74 33.51 -60.70
N ALA A 324 6.86 32.76 -60.70
CA ALA A 324 7.84 32.79 -61.79
C ALA A 324 7.23 32.29 -63.11
N ALA A 325 6.46 31.19 -63.09
CA ALA A 325 5.76 30.68 -64.26
C ALA A 325 4.74 31.69 -64.79
N HIS A 326 4.02 32.40 -63.90
CA HIS A 326 3.08 33.44 -64.28
C HIS A 326 3.79 34.66 -64.90
N GLN A 327 4.89 35.12 -64.30
CA GLN A 327 5.70 36.21 -64.86
C GLN A 327 6.28 35.84 -66.23
N GLU A 328 6.77 34.61 -66.39
CA GLU A 328 7.30 34.15 -67.67
C GLU A 328 6.19 34.07 -68.72
N HIS A 329 5.00 33.59 -68.35
CA HIS A 329 3.86 33.58 -69.26
C HIS A 329 3.50 34.99 -69.74
N GLN A 330 3.45 35.98 -68.83
CA GLN A 330 3.20 37.38 -69.18
C GLN A 330 4.29 37.96 -70.10
N ARG A 331 5.57 37.64 -69.85
CA ARG A 331 6.68 38.06 -70.74
C ARG A 331 6.56 37.46 -72.13
N ILE A 332 6.28 36.16 -72.22
CA ILE A 332 6.08 35.47 -73.49
C ILE A 332 4.91 36.11 -74.26
N GLU A 333 3.79 36.39 -73.59
CA GLU A 333 2.63 37.04 -74.21
C GLU A 333 2.96 38.44 -74.73
N ALA A 334 3.69 39.25 -73.94
CA ALA A 334 4.13 40.58 -74.34
C ALA A 334 5.06 40.53 -75.58
N LEU A 335 6.06 39.63 -75.57
CA LEU A 335 6.96 39.43 -76.71
C LEU A 335 6.22 38.93 -77.94
N GLN A 336 5.26 38.02 -77.78
CA GLN A 336 4.41 37.56 -78.89
C GLN A 336 3.57 38.69 -79.49
N ALA A 337 3.02 39.58 -78.66
CA ALA A 337 2.25 40.73 -79.12
C ALA A 337 3.13 41.73 -79.88
N GLU A 338 4.34 42.00 -79.39
CA GLU A 338 5.32 42.86 -80.08
C GLU A 338 5.77 42.24 -81.40
N ASN A 339 6.07 40.94 -81.42
CA ASN A 339 6.48 40.23 -82.63
C ASN A 339 5.39 40.31 -83.71
N LYS A 340 4.13 40.06 -83.34
CA LYS A 340 2.97 40.24 -84.24
C LYS A 340 2.86 41.68 -84.77
N LYS A 341 3.17 42.69 -83.95
CA LYS A 341 3.16 44.11 -84.38
C LYS A 341 4.29 44.39 -85.37
N LEU A 342 5.50 43.92 -85.10
CA LEU A 342 6.65 44.06 -86.00
C LEU A 342 6.42 43.34 -87.33
N GLU A 343 5.82 42.15 -87.32
CA GLU A 343 5.43 41.44 -88.53
C GLU A 343 4.44 42.24 -89.38
N LYS A 344 3.43 42.86 -88.76
CA LYS A 344 2.48 43.75 -89.45
C LYS A 344 3.19 44.96 -90.07
N GLN A 345 4.04 45.66 -89.31
CA GLN A 345 4.80 46.80 -89.81
C GLN A 345 5.73 46.41 -90.97
N LYS A 346 6.39 45.25 -90.88
CA LYS A 346 7.21 44.69 -91.96
C LYS A 346 6.36 44.39 -93.20
N ALA A 347 5.19 43.81 -93.04
CA ALA A 347 4.28 43.51 -94.14
C ALA A 347 3.79 44.80 -94.83
N GLU A 348 3.40 45.82 -94.05
CA GLU A 348 3.02 47.14 -94.57
C GLU A 348 4.15 47.80 -95.35
N LEU A 349 5.37 47.77 -94.81
CA LEU A 349 6.57 48.31 -95.48
C LEU A 349 6.87 47.57 -96.80
N LEU A 350 6.79 46.24 -96.80
CA LEU A 350 6.95 45.43 -98.01
C LEU A 350 5.90 45.78 -99.08
N VAL A 351 4.65 45.99 -98.68
CA VAL A 351 3.58 46.45 -99.59
C VAL A 351 3.90 47.85 -100.12
N GLY A 352 4.39 48.76 -99.27
CA GLY A 352 4.86 50.09 -99.65
C GLY A 352 5.96 50.04 -100.72
N PHE A 353 7.01 49.26 -100.49
CA PHE A 353 8.09 49.07 -101.47
C PHE A 353 7.59 48.47 -102.80
N LYS A 354 6.69 47.49 -102.75
CA LYS A 354 6.07 46.93 -103.98
C LYS A 354 5.29 47.99 -104.76
N LYS A 355 4.58 48.90 -104.09
CA LYS A 355 3.87 50.02 -104.74
C LYS A 355 4.86 51.03 -105.33
N GLN A 356 5.93 51.37 -104.60
CA GLN A 356 6.98 52.26 -105.09
C GLN A 356 7.67 51.70 -106.34
N LEU A 357 8.00 50.41 -106.37
CA LEU A 357 8.56 49.76 -107.55
C LEU A 357 7.63 49.88 -108.77
N LYS A 358 6.33 49.62 -108.61
CA LYS A 358 5.34 49.80 -109.68
C LYS A 358 5.25 51.26 -110.16
N LEU A 359 5.31 52.22 -109.24
CA LEU A 359 5.31 53.65 -109.59
C LEU A 359 6.55 54.02 -110.39
N ILE A 360 7.74 53.54 -110.00
CA ILE A 360 8.98 53.73 -110.75
C ILE A 360 8.83 53.20 -112.18
N ASP A 361 8.26 52.00 -112.35
CA ASP A 361 8.04 51.42 -113.69
C ASP A 361 7.10 52.28 -114.55
N ILE A 362 6.02 52.80 -113.96
CA ILE A 362 5.09 53.71 -114.65
C ILE A 362 5.79 55.01 -115.03
N LEU A 363 6.52 55.64 -114.10
CA LEU A 363 7.24 56.89 -114.34
C LEU A 363 8.33 56.74 -115.40
N LYS A 364 9.05 55.61 -115.42
CA LYS A 364 10.03 55.29 -116.48
C LYS A 364 9.36 55.19 -117.85
N ARG A 365 8.20 54.52 -117.95
CA ARG A 365 7.41 54.48 -119.19
C ARG A 365 6.92 55.87 -119.60
N GLN A 366 6.40 56.65 -118.66
CA GLN A 366 5.94 58.02 -118.93
C GLN A 366 7.08 58.92 -119.41
N LYS A 367 8.27 58.84 -118.77
CA LYS A 367 9.47 59.56 -119.21
C LYS A 367 9.84 59.18 -120.64
N MET A 368 9.84 57.89 -120.98
CA MET A 368 10.10 57.40 -122.33
C MET A 368 9.08 57.96 -123.35
N HIS A 369 7.78 57.92 -123.03
CA HIS A 369 6.74 58.51 -123.89
C HIS A 369 6.91 60.02 -124.06
N PHE A 370 7.27 60.73 -123.01
CA PHE A 370 7.49 62.17 -123.04
C PHE A 370 8.73 62.54 -123.87
N GLU A 371 9.84 61.82 -123.72
CA GLU A 371 11.04 62.00 -124.54
C GLU A 371 10.76 61.72 -126.02
N ALA A 372 10.01 60.65 -126.33
CA ALA A 372 9.58 60.37 -127.70
C ALA A 372 8.69 61.49 -128.27
N ALA A 373 7.71 61.99 -127.50
CA ALA A 373 6.87 63.11 -127.91
C ALA A 373 7.66 64.40 -128.12
N LYS A 374 8.66 64.69 -127.26
CA LYS A 374 9.54 65.85 -127.40
C LYS A 374 10.41 65.76 -128.66
N MET A 375 10.97 64.58 -128.95
CA MET A 375 11.73 64.35 -130.19
C MET A 375 10.83 64.51 -131.42
N LEU A 376 9.58 64.04 -131.37
CA LEU A 376 8.59 64.25 -132.44
C LEU A 376 8.26 65.73 -132.63
N ALA A 377 7.99 66.47 -131.56
CA ALA A 377 7.73 67.91 -131.61
C ALA A 377 8.94 68.68 -132.19
N PHE A 378 10.17 68.30 -131.82
CA PHE A 378 11.38 68.88 -132.41
C PHE A 378 11.47 68.60 -133.91
N THR A 379 11.19 67.36 -134.34
CA THR A 379 11.16 67.04 -135.79
C THR A 379 10.05 67.78 -136.52
N GLU A 380 8.90 68.02 -135.89
CA GLU A 380 7.79 68.79 -136.47
C GLU A 380 8.15 70.28 -136.60
N GLU A 381 8.76 70.89 -135.57
CA GLU A 381 9.25 72.27 -135.63
C GLU A 381 10.32 72.48 -136.70
N GLU A 382 11.30 71.58 -136.81
CA GLU A 382 12.33 71.63 -137.85
C GLU A 382 11.74 71.43 -139.26
N PHE A 383 10.73 70.57 -139.39
CA PHE A 383 9.99 70.39 -140.64
C PHE A 383 9.21 71.66 -141.04
N MET A 384 8.53 72.31 -140.08
CA MET A 384 7.82 73.58 -140.30
C MET A 384 8.78 74.72 -140.68
N LYS A 385 9.93 74.84 -140.01
CA LYS A 385 10.98 75.81 -140.38
C LYS A 385 11.47 75.59 -141.82
N ALA A 386 11.66 74.34 -142.23
CA ALA A 386 12.05 74.01 -143.60
C ALA A 386 10.98 74.38 -144.64
N LEU A 387 9.70 74.37 -144.26
CA LEU A 387 8.60 74.85 -145.11
C LEU A 387 8.52 76.38 -145.18
N ASP A 388 8.78 77.09 -144.07
CA ASP A 388 8.76 78.56 -144.01
C ASP A 388 9.96 79.21 -144.72
N TRP A 389 11.05 78.47 -144.99
CA TRP A 389 12.15 78.92 -145.86
C TRP A 389 11.74 79.18 -147.33
N GLY A 390 10.51 78.82 -147.72
CA GLY A 390 9.94 79.14 -149.03
C GLY A 390 9.06 80.40 -149.09
N LYS A 391 8.85 81.14 -147.98
CA LYS A 391 7.93 82.29 -147.93
C LYS A 391 8.54 83.55 -147.27
N SER A 392 9.57 84.12 -147.88
CA SER A 392 9.78 85.57 -148.14
C SER A 392 11.24 85.83 -148.48
#